data_AF-A0A7S4FGK2-F1
#
_entry.id   AF-A0A7S4FGK2-F1
#
_cell.length_a   1.000
_cell.length_b   1.000
_cell.length_c   1.000
_cell.angle_alpha   90.00
_cell.angle_beta   90.00
_cell.angle_gamma   90.00
#
_symmetry.space_group_name_H-M   'P 1'
#
loop_
_entity.id
_entity.type
_entity.pdbx_description
1 polymer ?
#
loop_
_entity_poly.entity_id
_entity_poly.type
_entity_poly.pdbx_seq_one_letter_code
_entity_poly.pdbx_strand_id
1 'polypeptide(L)'
;APISPDLPHAIISHRCCVQAILDLHDVPSATMAQVCGSDRAVNIPSLSSTLQQIVDAMQRVAARKGITPGAVRFELDAFLSGIVGSMAGATDFARATALGIAENPTLD
;
A
#
# COMPACT_ATOMS: atom_id res chain seq x y z
N ALA A 1 1.34 7.15 17.12
CA ALA A 1 0.67 6.22 18.06
C ALA A 1 0.36 4.94 17.28
N PRO A 2 0.55 3.74 17.83
CA PRO A 2 0.45 2.53 17.04
C PRO A 2 -1.00 2.02 16.99
N ILE A 3 -1.36 1.56 15.80
CA ILE A 3 -2.60 0.85 15.49
C ILE A 3 -2.42 -0.64 15.82
N SER A 4 -3.52 -1.41 15.86
CA SER A 4 -3.43 -2.86 16.08
C SER A 4 -2.44 -3.50 15.08
N PRO A 5 -1.52 -4.38 15.54
CA PRO A 5 -0.52 -4.98 14.68
C PRO A 5 -1.12 -5.91 13.60
N ASP A 6 -2.35 -6.37 13.83
CA ASP A 6 -3.11 -7.27 12.97
C ASP A 6 -4.08 -6.53 12.04
N LEU A 7 -4.18 -5.20 12.15
CA LEU A 7 -5.11 -4.42 11.33
C LEU A 7 -4.63 -4.43 9.86
N PRO A 8 -5.43 -4.95 8.90
CA PRO A 8 -5.08 -4.88 7.49
C PRO A 8 -5.17 -3.45 6.97
N HIS A 9 -4.18 -3.05 6.19
CA HIS A 9 -4.18 -1.77 5.51
C HIS A 9 -3.56 -1.87 4.12
N ALA A 10 -4.13 -1.13 3.18
CA ALA A 10 -3.59 -1.01 1.83
C ALA A 10 -2.35 -0.11 1.85
N ILE A 11 -1.18 -0.68 1.51
CA ILE A 11 0.10 0.03 1.50
C ILE A 11 0.73 -0.02 0.11
N ILE A 12 1.61 0.94 -0.16
CA ILE A 12 2.37 1.02 -1.41
C ILE A 12 3.77 1.54 -1.12
N SER A 13 4.75 1.05 -1.87
CA SER A 13 6.10 1.60 -1.79
C SER A 13 6.13 3.03 -2.34
N HIS A 14 6.91 3.91 -1.72
CA HIS A 14 7.07 5.30 -2.19
C HIS A 14 7.46 5.41 -3.68
N ARG A 15 8.33 4.53 -4.20
CA ARG A 15 8.74 4.50 -5.61
C ARG A 15 7.58 4.16 -6.52
N CYS A 16 6.81 3.12 -6.20
CA CYS A 16 5.63 2.75 -6.97
C CYS A 16 4.55 3.85 -6.92
N CYS A 17 4.36 4.50 -5.77
CA CYS A 17 3.42 5.61 -5.64
C CYS A 17 3.80 6.79 -6.54
N VAL A 18 5.06 7.23 -6.49
CA VAL A 18 5.55 8.32 -7.34
C VAL A 18 5.44 7.95 -8.82
N GLN A 19 5.87 6.75 -9.20
CA GLN A 19 5.78 6.29 -10.59
C GLN A 19 4.33 6.23 -11.08
N ALA A 20 3.41 5.71 -10.26
CA ALA A 20 2.00 5.65 -10.61
C ALA A 20 1.40 7.04 -10.81
N ILE A 21 1.80 8.06 -10.04
CA ILE A 21 1.36 9.44 -10.24
C ILE A 21 1.84 9.99 -11.60
N LEU A 22 3.10 9.72 -11.96
CA LEU A 22 3.67 10.12 -13.25
C LEU A 22 2.98 9.40 -14.42
N ASP A 23 2.83 8.08 -14.31
CA ASP A 23 2.18 7.25 -15.33
C ASP A 23 0.72 7.70 -15.53
N LEU A 24 -0.02 7.95 -14.45
CA LEU A 24 -1.41 8.45 -14.51
C LEU A 24 -1.49 9.83 -15.15
N HIS A 25 -0.52 10.71 -14.90
CA HIS A 25 -0.44 12.02 -15.54
C HIS A 25 -0.25 11.90 -17.05
N ASP A 26 0.53 10.91 -17.50
CA ASP A 26 0.86 10.73 -18.91
C ASP A 26 -0.17 9.87 -19.69
N VAL A 27 -1.18 9.31 -19.01
CA VAL A 27 -2.27 8.56 -19.66
C VAL A 27 -3.00 9.48 -20.66
N PRO A 28 -3.15 9.08 -21.94
CA PRO A 28 -3.91 9.84 -22.91
C PRO A 28 -5.36 10.06 -22.47
N SER A 29 -5.89 11.27 -22.65
CA SER A 29 -7.26 11.62 -22.24
C SER A 29 -8.34 10.69 -22.81
N ALA A 30 -8.15 10.17 -24.03
CA ALA A 30 -9.07 9.21 -24.64
C ALA A 30 -9.08 7.87 -23.88
N THR A 31 -7.90 7.36 -23.50
CA THR A 31 -7.75 6.16 -22.68
C THR A 31 -8.33 6.36 -21.29
N MET A 32 -8.06 7.52 -20.67
CA MET A 32 -8.66 7.88 -19.38
C MET A 32 -10.18 7.87 -19.45
N ALA A 33 -10.77 8.51 -20.47
CA ALA A 33 -12.22 8.52 -20.67
C ALA A 33 -12.80 7.11 -20.92
N GLN A 34 -12.08 6.26 -21.67
CA GLN A 34 -12.51 4.89 -21.95
C GLN A 34 -12.52 4.01 -20.69
N VAL A 35 -11.48 4.09 -19.85
CA VAL A 35 -11.33 3.21 -18.67
C VAL A 35 -12.08 3.73 -17.45
N CYS A 36 -12.12 5.06 -17.28
CA CYS A 36 -12.63 5.69 -16.07
C CYS A 36 -14.01 6.36 -16.26
N GLY A 37 -14.38 6.69 -17.49
CA GLY A 37 -15.61 7.43 -17.76
C GLY A 37 -15.62 8.80 -17.07
N SER A 38 -16.72 9.12 -16.40
CA SER A 38 -16.89 10.40 -15.70
C SER A 38 -16.16 10.47 -14.35
N ASP A 39 -16.01 9.34 -13.66
CA ASP A 39 -15.28 9.28 -12.40
C ASP A 39 -13.80 9.03 -12.68
N ARG A 40 -12.94 10.01 -12.42
CA ARG A 40 -11.50 9.89 -12.67
C ARG A 40 -10.71 9.43 -11.43
N ALA A 41 -11.37 9.10 -10.33
CA ALA A 41 -10.70 8.53 -9.18
C ALA A 41 -10.27 7.09 -9.48
N VAL A 42 -9.00 6.78 -9.23
CA VAL A 42 -8.43 5.45 -9.42
C VAL A 42 -7.69 5.03 -8.15
N ASN A 43 -7.93 3.80 -7.70
CA ASN A 43 -7.10 3.18 -6.68
C ASN A 43 -5.81 2.69 -7.36
N ILE A 44 -4.66 3.11 -6.83
CA ILE A 44 -3.35 2.66 -7.32
C ILE A 44 -3.11 1.22 -6.82
N PRO A 45 -2.43 0.34 -7.59
CA PRO A 45 -2.10 -1.00 -7.16
C PRO A 45 -1.36 -0.99 -5.82
N SER A 46 -2.00 -1.58 -4.80
CA SER A 46 -1.56 -1.56 -3.41
C SER A 46 -1.53 -2.97 -2.84
N LEU A 47 -0.66 -3.20 -1.87
CA LEU A 47 -0.55 -4.44 -1.13
C LEU A 47 -1.35 -4.33 0.16
N SER A 48 -2.29 -5.25 0.41
CA SER A 48 -2.91 -5.39 1.73
C SER A 48 -1.92 -6.05 2.69
N SER A 49 -1.54 -5.36 3.77
CA SER A 49 -0.61 -5.87 4.78
C SER A 49 -0.99 -5.40 6.18
N THR A 50 -0.50 -6.12 7.20
CA THR A 50 -0.54 -5.69 8.61
C THR A 50 0.83 -5.17 9.06
N LEU A 51 0.87 -4.47 10.21
CA LEU A 51 2.16 -4.07 10.80
C LEU A 51 3.00 -5.28 11.22
N GLN A 52 2.36 -6.36 11.71
CA GLN A 52 3.07 -7.58 12.06
C GLN A 52 3.78 -8.17 10.83
N GLN A 53 3.11 -8.24 9.68
CA GLN A 53 3.71 -8.73 8.45
C GLN A 53 4.89 -7.86 7.98
N ILE A 54 4.81 -6.54 8.16
CA ILE A 54 5.92 -5.62 7.88
C ILE A 54 7.11 -5.88 8.82
N VAL A 55 6.86 -6.09 10.11
CA VAL A 55 7.91 -6.42 11.09
C VAL A 55 8.56 -7.76 10.73
N ASP A 56 7.78 -8.76 10.39
CA ASP A 56 8.29 -10.08 9.99
C ASP A 56 9.15 -9.97 8.71
N ALA A 57 8.71 -9.19 7.73
CA ALA A 57 9.46 -8.90 6.51
C ALA A 57 10.79 -8.19 6.81
N MET A 58 10.76 -7.17 7.67
CA MET A 58 11.96 -6.49 8.14
C MET A 58 12.93 -7.46 8.83
N GLN A 59 12.43 -8.35 9.69
CA GLN A 59 13.25 -9.37 10.37
C GLN A 59 13.89 -10.34 9.37
N ARG A 60 13.16 -10.80 8.35
CA ARG A 60 13.71 -11.65 7.28
C ARG A 60 14.82 -10.93 6.51
N VAL A 61 14.61 -9.68 6.12
CA VAL A 61 15.63 -8.86 5.43
C VAL A 61 16.86 -8.67 6.31
N ALA A 62 16.67 -8.38 7.60
CA ALA A 62 17.75 -8.19 8.56
C ALA A 62 18.58 -9.48 8.73
N ALA A 63 17.91 -10.63 8.91
CA ALA A 63 18.56 -11.94 9.00
C ALA A 63 19.39 -12.26 7.74
N ARG A 64 18.84 -12.01 6.54
CA ARG A 64 19.57 -12.16 5.26
C ARG A 64 20.83 -11.29 5.18
N LYS A 65 20.90 -10.21 5.96
CA LYS A 65 22.04 -9.27 6.03
C LYS A 65 22.93 -9.48 7.26
N GLY A 66 22.66 -10.48 8.10
CA GLY A 66 23.39 -10.69 9.36
C GLY A 66 23.15 -9.58 10.40
N ILE A 67 22.04 -8.85 10.29
CA ILE A 67 21.66 -7.77 11.19
C ILE A 67 20.66 -8.32 12.22
N THR A 68 20.85 -7.99 13.49
CA THR A 68 19.87 -8.29 14.56
C THR A 68 19.11 -7.00 14.91
N PRO A 69 17.83 -6.86 14.52
CA PRO A 69 17.03 -5.70 14.88
C PRO A 69 16.77 -5.64 16.39
N GLY A 70 16.53 -4.44 16.92
CA GLY A 70 16.04 -4.27 18.29
C GLY A 70 14.60 -4.79 18.45
N ALA A 71 14.16 -4.91 19.71
CA ALA A 71 12.80 -5.35 20.01
C ALA A 71 11.75 -4.32 19.55
N VAL A 72 10.70 -4.79 18.87
CA VAL A 72 9.55 -3.97 18.49
C VAL A 72 8.46 -4.14 19.54
N ARG A 73 7.92 -3.01 20.03
CA ARG A 73 6.79 -2.98 20.97
C ARG A 73 5.64 -2.20 20.33
N PHE A 74 4.45 -2.79 20.35
CA PHE A 74 3.21 -2.12 19.97
C PHE A 74 2.50 -1.58 21.23
N GLU A 75 2.16 -0.29 21.23
CA GLU A 75 1.49 0.42 22.34
C GLU A 75 0.14 0.99 21.90
N LEU A 76 -0.85 0.12 21.68
CA LEU A 76 -2.10 0.43 21.01
C LEU A 76 -2.73 1.78 21.43
N ASP A 77 -3.00 2.62 20.45
CA ASP A 77 -3.87 3.79 20.57
C ASP A 77 -5.25 3.43 20.01
N ALA A 78 -6.22 3.27 20.90
CA ALA A 78 -7.58 2.88 20.55
C ALA A 78 -8.28 3.89 19.64
N PHE A 79 -7.99 5.20 19.79
CA PHE A 79 -8.61 6.24 18.97
C PHE A 79 -8.06 6.17 17.55
N LEU A 80 -6.73 6.16 17.39
CA LEU A 80 -6.12 6.06 16.06
C LEU A 80 -6.43 4.72 15.39
N SER A 81 -6.43 3.62 16.15
CA SER A 81 -6.79 2.31 15.61
C SER A 81 -8.25 2.26 15.15
N GLY A 82 -9.15 3.01 15.79
CA GLY A 82 -10.52 3.17 15.31
C GLY A 82 -10.61 3.94 13.99
N ILE A 83 -9.85 5.03 13.85
CA ILE A 83 -9.79 5.81 12.60
C ILE A 83 -9.25 4.93 11.46
N VAL A 84 -8.07 4.34 11.65
CA VAL A 84 -7.44 3.54 10.59
C VAL A 84 -8.25 2.27 10.30
N GLY A 85 -8.89 1.70 11.32
CA GLY A 85 -9.77 0.54 11.17
C GLY A 85 -11.03 0.82 10.33
N SER A 86 -11.42 2.08 10.16
CA SER A 86 -12.50 2.47 9.25
C SER A 86 -12.06 2.63 7.79
N MET A 87 -10.74 2.64 7.52
CA MET A 87 -10.19 2.76 6.18
C MET A 87 -10.20 1.41 5.45
N ALA A 88 -10.05 1.44 4.13
CA ALA A 88 -10.00 0.22 3.32
C ALA A 88 -8.77 -0.63 3.65
N GLY A 89 -8.98 -1.91 3.97
CA GLY A 89 -7.90 -2.89 4.17
C GLY A 89 -7.29 -3.39 2.85
N ALA A 90 -8.09 -3.38 1.77
CA ALA A 90 -7.67 -3.71 0.41
C ALA A 90 -8.41 -2.79 -0.56
N THR A 91 -7.80 -2.50 -1.71
CA THR A 91 -8.41 -1.68 -2.75
C THR A 91 -8.59 -2.49 -4.03
N ASP A 92 -9.69 -2.24 -4.75
CA ASP A 92 -9.83 -2.69 -6.12
C ASP A 92 -9.14 -1.69 -7.05
N PHE A 93 -8.07 -2.13 -7.70
CA PHE A 93 -7.23 -1.35 -8.59
C PHE A 93 -7.27 -1.84 -10.05
N ALA A 94 -8.30 -2.59 -10.44
CA ALA A 94 -8.44 -3.11 -11.82
C ALA A 94 -8.36 -2.00 -12.88
N ARG A 95 -8.90 -0.81 -12.58
CA ARG A 95 -8.82 0.36 -13.44
C ARG A 95 -7.39 0.86 -13.63
N ALA A 96 -6.58 0.89 -12.57
CA ALA A 96 -5.20 1.31 -12.67
C ALA A 96 -4.36 0.30 -13.47
N THR A 97 -4.58 -1.00 -13.28
CA THR A 97 -3.95 -2.04 -14.11
C THR A 97 -4.33 -1.90 -15.59
N ALA A 98 -5.61 -1.60 -15.89
CA ALA A 98 -6.05 -1.35 -17.26
C ALA A 98 -5.43 -0.09 -17.90
N LEU A 99 -5.00 0.87 -17.07
CA LEU A 99 -4.23 2.05 -17.50
C LEU A 99 -2.73 1.79 -17.65
N GLY A 100 -2.27 0.57 -17.37
CA GLY A 100 -0.85 0.19 -17.47
C GLY A 100 -0.03 0.52 -16.22
N ILE A 101 -0.68 0.88 -15.10
CA ILE A 101 0.01 1.16 -13.84
C ILE A 101 0.56 -0.14 -13.24
N ALA A 102 1.85 -0.14 -12.91
CA ALA A 102 2.54 -1.31 -12.39
C ALA A 102 2.06 -1.70 -10.98
N GLU A 103 2.08 -3.01 -10.70
CA GLU A 103 1.76 -3.54 -9.38
C GLU A 103 2.83 -3.21 -8.34
N ASN A 104 2.40 -3.04 -7.09
CA ASN A 104 3.30 -2.88 -5.97
C ASN A 104 3.99 -4.22 -5.64
N PRO A 105 5.31 -4.24 -5.42
CA PRO A 105 6.02 -5.46 -5.04
C PRO A 105 5.57 -5.99 -3.66
N THR A 106 5.91 -7.25 -3.39
CA THR A 106 5.79 -7.85 -2.06
C THR A 106 6.70 -7.16 -1.04
N LEU A 107 6.52 -7.47 0.26
CA LEU A 107 7.23 -6.80 1.34
C LEU A 107 8.76 -7.01 1.34
N ASP A 108 9.24 -8.16 0.87
CA ASP A 108 10.66 -8.54 0.96
C ASP A 108 11.10 -9.66 0.00
#